data_AF-A0A933MQT5-F1
#
_entry.id   AF-A0A933MQT5-F1
#
_cell.length_a   1.000
_cell.length_b   1.000
_cell.length_c   1.000
_cell.angle_alpha   90.00
_cell.angle_beta   90.00
_cell.angle_gamma   90.00
#
_symmetry.space_group_name_H-M   'P 1'
#
loop_
_entity.id
_entity.type
_entity.pdbx_description
1 polymer ?
#
loop_
_entity_poly.entity_id
_entity_poly.type
_entity_poly.pdbx_seq_one_letter_code
_entity_poly.pdbx_strand_id
1 'polypeptide(L)'
;MTSGKAGIDGSQDYATRHDTCSFNHLGKTGLRVSAVGFGCYRVDRTVDAHYQALSKALSKGVNLIDTSTNYADGGSELLVGAVIRDLAGAGGISRDSVVVVSKAGYLQGKNYDLSQERKSRGKPFPDVVSVMPNLEHCIHPEFLEDQLTRSLERLDLQTLDVFLLHNPEYFLTRAMEAGESLLDARNEYYRRIELAFNHLESEVERGRIQYYGISSNTFPHSGDHPECTCLETVWNIAQTLGEDNHFQVVEMPLNLLEPNAVLGRNQPNGQSVLEFARDKQLGVLINRPLNAIVDHKLLRLADVEPTVSAGEVVVNARIRDLIASEDLLKQELFPNLNLKSSLQKQLEDAVSVGYNLKRHWKQYGSYLRWLDVQTQFLIPKVQGVVQFLAQQDLSDEMIRRVEAHVRSVQESFFAVTSVYQAEASKQAGFAKKWVAAADRDWGSPKTLSQMAIRAIRSTPGITTVLVGMRQDSYVEDALEECRRPVDQESDRAGSWRKLTETIPDFWR
;
A
#
# COMPACT_ATOMS: atom_id res chain seq x y z
N MET A 1 23.29 -14.60 -2.84
CA MET A 1 22.55 -14.34 -1.59
C MET A 1 23.45 -13.65 -0.59
N THR A 2 23.10 -12.43 -0.23
CA THR A 2 23.65 -11.67 0.90
C THR A 2 23.44 -12.49 2.17
N SER A 3 24.54 -12.79 2.87
CA SER A 3 24.52 -13.58 4.11
C SER A 3 24.11 -12.73 5.30
N GLY A 4 23.55 -13.39 6.32
CA GLY A 4 23.17 -12.76 7.58
C GLY A 4 21.68 -12.38 7.65
N LYS A 5 21.33 -11.82 8.80
CA LYS A 5 19.96 -11.51 9.24
C LYS A 5 20.01 -10.37 10.25
N ALA A 6 18.90 -9.67 10.48
CA ALA A 6 18.81 -8.63 11.49
C ALA A 6 19.25 -9.16 12.86
N GLY A 7 20.14 -8.44 13.53
CA GLY A 7 20.68 -8.80 14.84
C GLY A 7 20.31 -7.77 15.90
N ILE A 8 20.25 -8.19 17.16
CA ILE A 8 19.97 -7.30 18.29
C ILE A 8 21.02 -6.19 18.35
N ASP A 9 22.30 -6.56 18.35
CA ASP A 9 23.41 -5.59 18.41
C ASP A 9 23.44 -4.69 17.18
N GLY A 10 23.35 -5.27 15.96
CA GLY A 10 23.39 -4.49 14.71
C GLY A 10 22.24 -3.49 14.59
N SER A 11 21.03 -3.86 15.00
CA SER A 11 19.86 -2.97 15.00
C SER A 11 19.93 -1.91 16.11
N GLN A 12 20.49 -2.24 17.28
CA GLN A 12 20.76 -1.30 18.37
C GLN A 12 21.84 -0.28 17.99
N ASP A 13 22.93 -0.72 17.37
CA ASP A 13 24.01 0.14 16.88
C ASP A 13 23.52 1.09 15.79
N TYR A 14 22.66 0.60 14.90
CA TYR A 14 22.00 1.44 13.90
C TYR A 14 21.13 2.51 14.56
N ALA A 15 20.28 2.13 15.52
CA ALA A 15 19.45 3.07 16.25
C ALA A 15 20.28 4.13 17.00
N THR A 16 21.45 3.73 17.53
CA THR A 16 22.38 4.64 18.23
C THR A 16 23.05 5.62 17.26
N ARG A 17 23.47 5.17 16.07
CA ARG A 17 24.03 6.04 15.01
C ARG A 17 23.01 7.01 14.40
N HIS A 18 21.74 6.67 14.51
CA HIS A 18 20.61 7.47 14.00
C HIS A 18 19.74 8.01 15.16
N ASP A 19 20.38 8.46 16.25
CA ASP A 19 19.73 8.94 17.49
C ASP A 19 18.69 10.03 17.29
N THR A 20 18.76 10.77 16.19
CA THR A 20 17.74 11.76 15.82
C THR A 20 16.39 11.15 15.49
N CYS A 21 16.29 9.90 15.04
CA CYS A 21 15.04 9.20 14.74
C CYS A 21 14.57 8.39 15.96
N SER A 22 13.25 8.23 16.15
CA SER A 22 12.74 7.32 17.19
C SER A 22 12.74 5.86 16.74
N PHE A 23 13.12 4.97 17.66
CA PHE A 23 13.18 3.53 17.47
C PHE A 23 12.48 2.81 18.61
N ASN A 24 11.79 1.72 18.29
CA ASN A 24 11.05 0.88 19.22
C ASN A 24 11.59 -0.55 19.18
N HIS A 25 11.33 -1.33 20.22
CA HIS A 25 11.53 -2.77 20.16
C HIS A 25 10.43 -3.43 19.32
N LEU A 26 10.81 -4.33 18.42
CA LEU A 26 9.88 -5.15 17.67
C LEU A 26 9.35 -6.29 18.56
N GLY A 27 8.37 -5.97 19.40
CA GLY A 27 7.84 -6.91 20.39
C GLY A 27 8.94 -7.49 21.29
N LYS A 28 8.86 -8.79 21.59
CA LYS A 28 9.87 -9.54 22.35
C LYS A 28 11.04 -10.08 21.53
N THR A 29 11.18 -9.72 20.25
CA THR A 29 12.30 -10.18 19.40
C THR A 29 13.66 -9.60 19.83
N GLY A 30 13.65 -8.49 20.57
CA GLY A 30 14.84 -7.73 20.93
C GLY A 30 15.37 -6.80 19.83
N LEU A 31 14.94 -6.94 18.58
CA LEU A 31 15.34 -6.08 17.47
C LEU A 31 14.83 -4.64 17.68
N ARG A 32 15.67 -3.65 17.34
CA ARG A 32 15.27 -2.24 17.33
C ARG A 32 14.93 -1.76 15.93
N VAL A 33 13.73 -1.23 15.78
CA VAL A 33 13.19 -0.80 14.49
C VAL A 33 12.73 0.65 14.53
N SER A 34 12.91 1.36 13.43
CA SER A 34 12.48 2.74 13.29
C SER A 34 10.95 2.85 13.44
N ALA A 35 10.49 3.86 14.17
CA ALA A 35 9.05 4.09 14.40
C ALA A 35 8.27 4.40 13.10
N VAL A 36 8.99 4.73 12.02
CA VAL A 36 8.45 4.74 10.65
C VAL A 36 9.22 3.73 9.82
N GLY A 37 8.50 2.89 9.07
CA GLY A 37 9.05 1.86 8.19
C GLY A 37 8.76 2.18 6.72
N PHE A 38 9.56 1.62 5.83
CA PHE A 38 9.38 1.78 4.40
C PHE A 38 8.43 0.70 3.87
N GLY A 39 7.20 1.09 3.54
CA GLY A 39 6.22 0.21 2.90
C GLY A 39 6.42 0.16 1.38
N CYS A 40 6.61 -1.02 0.80
CA CYS A 40 6.94 -1.19 -0.60
C CYS A 40 5.73 -1.45 -1.52
N TYR A 41 4.49 -1.24 -1.04
CA TYR A 41 3.32 -1.31 -1.92
C TYR A 41 3.42 -0.26 -3.04
N ARG A 42 3.28 -0.70 -4.30
CA ARG A 42 3.47 0.12 -5.53
C ARG A 42 4.89 0.66 -5.72
N VAL A 43 5.87 0.00 -5.12
CA VAL A 43 7.29 0.17 -5.40
C VAL A 43 7.75 -0.93 -6.37
N ASP A 44 8.66 -0.58 -7.26
CA ASP A 44 9.14 -1.45 -8.33
C ASP A 44 10.59 -1.11 -8.70
N ARG A 45 11.39 -2.12 -9.01
CA ARG A 45 12.81 -2.01 -9.37
C ARG A 45 13.08 -1.19 -10.63
N THR A 46 12.14 -1.12 -11.56
CA THR A 46 12.29 -0.42 -12.85
C THR A 46 12.17 1.10 -12.74
N VAL A 47 11.86 1.64 -11.56
CA VAL A 47 11.65 3.07 -11.33
C VAL A 47 12.78 3.62 -10.46
N ASP A 48 13.68 4.40 -11.06
CA ASP A 48 14.85 4.96 -10.38
C ASP A 48 14.49 5.77 -9.12
N ALA A 49 13.40 6.53 -9.17
CA ALA A 49 12.92 7.31 -8.01
C ALA A 49 12.62 6.42 -6.79
N HIS A 50 12.15 5.18 -7.01
CA HIS A 50 11.92 4.22 -5.93
C HIS A 50 13.22 3.72 -5.31
N TYR A 51 14.23 3.43 -6.14
CA TYR A 51 15.57 3.06 -5.68
C TYR A 51 16.18 4.17 -4.82
N GLN A 52 16.13 5.41 -5.30
CA GLN A 52 16.66 6.57 -4.58
C GLN A 52 15.93 6.77 -3.25
N ALA A 53 14.61 6.64 -3.24
CA ALA A 53 13.82 6.80 -2.03
C ALA A 53 14.14 5.74 -0.96
N LEU A 54 14.20 4.45 -1.33
CA LEU A 54 14.56 3.39 -0.39
C LEU A 54 16.02 3.55 0.10
N SER A 55 16.95 3.86 -0.80
CA SER A 55 18.36 4.07 -0.45
C SER A 55 18.52 5.22 0.55
N LYS A 56 17.80 6.32 0.33
CA LYS A 56 17.78 7.47 1.24
C LYS A 56 17.17 7.13 2.59
N ALA A 57 16.04 6.42 2.62
CA ALA A 57 15.40 6.02 3.87
C ALA A 57 16.35 5.19 4.75
N LEU A 58 16.98 4.17 4.17
CA LEU A 58 17.97 3.32 4.84
C LEU A 58 19.23 4.08 5.28
N SER A 59 19.63 5.12 4.55
CA SER A 59 20.79 5.94 4.92
C SER A 59 20.48 6.98 6.00
N LYS A 60 19.20 7.20 6.34
CA LYS A 60 18.75 8.33 7.16
C LYS A 60 17.92 7.93 8.39
N GLY A 61 17.98 6.68 8.80
CA GLY A 61 17.42 6.22 10.07
C GLY A 61 16.11 5.43 9.96
N VAL A 62 15.75 4.94 8.76
CA VAL A 62 14.72 3.90 8.60
C VAL A 62 15.40 2.56 8.45
N ASN A 63 15.02 1.56 9.24
CA ASN A 63 15.62 0.22 9.14
C ASN A 63 14.60 -0.93 9.08
N LEU A 64 13.29 -0.65 9.08
CA LEU A 64 12.27 -1.65 8.79
C LEU A 64 11.73 -1.44 7.37
N ILE A 65 11.77 -2.51 6.57
CA ILE A 65 11.23 -2.57 5.21
C ILE A 65 10.11 -3.61 5.19
N ASP A 66 8.96 -3.23 4.65
CA ASP A 66 7.84 -4.13 4.44
C ASP A 66 7.53 -4.29 2.94
N THR A 67 7.60 -5.53 2.45
CA THR A 67 7.32 -5.91 1.05
C THR A 67 6.40 -7.13 0.99
N SER A 68 6.10 -7.67 -0.19
CA SER A 68 5.34 -8.91 -0.36
C SER A 68 5.60 -9.51 -1.74
N THR A 69 5.35 -10.82 -1.89
CA THR A 69 5.59 -11.55 -3.13
C THR A 69 4.79 -11.03 -4.33
N ASN A 70 3.58 -10.50 -4.10
CA ASN A 70 2.71 -9.99 -5.16
C ASN A 70 2.95 -8.52 -5.52
N TYR A 71 3.75 -7.78 -4.73
CA TYR A 71 3.97 -6.36 -4.97
C TYR A 71 4.81 -6.15 -6.24
N ALA A 72 4.16 -5.52 -7.23
CA ALA A 72 4.70 -5.34 -8.57
C ALA A 72 5.21 -6.66 -9.19
N ASP A 73 4.49 -7.77 -8.95
CA ASP A 73 4.84 -9.09 -9.48
C ASP A 73 6.27 -9.55 -9.10
N GLY A 74 6.67 -9.22 -7.86
CA GLY A 74 8.00 -9.47 -7.30
C GLY A 74 9.03 -8.36 -7.56
N GLY A 75 8.69 -7.33 -8.33
CA GLY A 75 9.55 -6.17 -8.62
C GLY A 75 9.95 -5.38 -7.36
N SER A 76 9.08 -5.36 -6.34
CA SER A 76 9.36 -4.75 -5.04
C SER A 76 10.48 -5.46 -4.29
N GLU A 77 10.43 -6.80 -4.19
CA GLU A 77 11.48 -7.60 -3.53
C GLU A 77 12.82 -7.49 -4.25
N LEU A 78 12.80 -7.49 -5.59
CA LEU A 78 14.01 -7.26 -6.40
C LEU A 78 14.64 -5.89 -6.13
N LEU A 79 13.83 -4.86 -5.90
CA LEU A 79 14.34 -3.53 -5.53
C LEU A 79 14.99 -3.57 -4.15
N VAL A 80 14.29 -4.12 -3.16
CA VAL A 80 14.78 -4.21 -1.77
C VAL A 80 16.13 -4.93 -1.72
N GLY A 81 16.22 -6.10 -2.38
CA GLY A 81 17.47 -6.86 -2.47
C GLY A 81 18.59 -6.08 -3.14
N ALA A 82 18.30 -5.34 -4.21
CA ALA A 82 19.29 -4.51 -4.88
C ALA A 82 19.81 -3.39 -3.98
N VAL A 83 18.93 -2.62 -3.34
CA VAL A 83 19.34 -1.51 -2.47
C VAL A 83 20.13 -2.00 -1.26
N ILE A 84 19.70 -3.09 -0.60
CA ILE A 84 20.44 -3.65 0.55
C ILE A 84 21.83 -4.08 0.13
N ARG A 85 21.95 -4.83 -0.97
CA ARG A 85 23.26 -5.30 -1.47
C ARG A 85 24.19 -4.13 -1.81
N ASP A 86 23.67 -3.12 -2.50
CA ASP A 86 24.48 -1.99 -2.95
C ASP A 86 24.94 -1.13 -1.76
N LEU A 87 24.04 -0.83 -0.80
CA LEU A 87 24.39 -0.07 0.41
C LEU A 87 25.30 -0.86 1.35
N ALA A 88 25.10 -2.16 1.51
CA ALA A 88 25.98 -3.01 2.31
C ALA A 88 27.37 -3.14 1.68
N GLY A 89 27.44 -3.31 0.35
CA GLY A 89 28.69 -3.37 -0.40
C GLY A 89 29.47 -2.05 -0.34
N ALA A 90 28.77 -0.91 -0.25
CA ALA A 90 29.37 0.41 -0.05
C ALA A 90 29.69 0.73 1.43
N GLY A 91 29.37 -0.16 2.37
CA GLY A 91 29.57 0.06 3.81
C GLY A 91 28.64 1.10 4.45
N GLY A 92 27.55 1.50 3.76
CA GLY A 92 26.58 2.46 4.28
C GLY A 92 25.65 1.87 5.35
N ILE A 93 25.37 0.57 5.25
CA ILE A 93 24.62 -0.22 6.21
C ILE A 93 25.26 -1.59 6.38
N SER A 94 24.85 -2.34 7.40
CA SER A 94 25.14 -3.76 7.55
C SER A 94 23.84 -4.57 7.47
N ARG A 95 23.88 -5.82 6.97
CA ARG A 95 22.67 -6.65 6.85
C ARG A 95 21.97 -6.87 8.19
N ASP A 96 22.72 -6.96 9.27
CA ASP A 96 22.22 -7.13 10.64
C ASP A 96 21.57 -5.86 11.24
N SER A 97 21.70 -4.71 10.58
CA SER A 97 21.05 -3.47 11.00
C SER A 97 19.65 -3.25 10.43
N VAL A 98 19.25 -4.01 9.40
CA VAL A 98 17.99 -3.82 8.66
C VAL A 98 17.07 -5.02 8.87
N VAL A 99 15.79 -4.74 9.19
CA VAL A 99 14.72 -5.72 9.31
C VAL A 99 13.90 -5.73 8.01
N VAL A 100 13.85 -6.90 7.36
CA VAL A 100 13.07 -7.12 6.15
C VAL A 100 11.88 -8.03 6.45
N VAL A 101 10.69 -7.49 6.21
CA VAL A 101 9.40 -8.18 6.31
C VAL A 101 8.92 -8.50 4.90
N SER A 102 8.59 -9.76 4.62
CA SER A 102 7.83 -10.14 3.41
C SER A 102 6.62 -10.98 3.79
N LYS A 103 5.71 -11.19 2.83
CA LYS A 103 4.42 -11.84 3.04
C LYS A 103 4.03 -12.66 1.83
N ALA A 104 3.36 -13.79 2.06
CA ALA A 104 2.73 -14.59 1.02
C ALA A 104 1.26 -14.89 1.34
N GLY A 105 0.45 -14.99 0.29
CA GLY A 105 -0.97 -15.28 0.38
C GLY A 105 -1.67 -15.16 -0.97
N TYR A 106 -1.27 -14.15 -1.75
CA TYR A 106 -1.86 -13.87 -3.06
C TYR A 106 -1.24 -14.67 -4.21
N LEU A 107 -2.09 -15.23 -5.06
CA LEU A 107 -1.75 -15.77 -6.36
C LEU A 107 -2.36 -14.86 -7.43
N GLN A 108 -1.54 -13.91 -7.88
CA GLN A 108 -1.84 -12.91 -8.91
C GLN A 108 -0.64 -12.81 -9.87
N GLY A 109 -0.86 -12.35 -11.10
CA GLY A 109 0.23 -12.19 -12.07
C GLY A 109 0.94 -13.52 -12.33
N LYS A 110 2.28 -13.55 -12.25
CA LYS A 110 3.04 -14.79 -12.46
C LYS A 110 2.71 -15.90 -11.47
N ASN A 111 2.33 -15.55 -10.24
CA ASN A 111 1.90 -16.55 -9.25
C ASN A 111 0.54 -17.17 -9.63
N TYR A 112 -0.35 -16.40 -10.26
CA TYR A 112 -1.60 -16.94 -10.80
C TYR A 112 -1.31 -17.87 -11.97
N ASP A 113 -0.44 -17.48 -12.90
CA ASP A 113 -0.04 -18.31 -14.04
C ASP A 113 0.58 -19.64 -13.57
N LEU A 114 1.44 -19.59 -12.54
CA LEU A 114 1.99 -20.79 -11.89
C LEU A 114 0.90 -21.69 -11.29
N SER A 115 -0.09 -21.10 -10.61
CA SER A 115 -1.24 -21.86 -10.09
C SER A 115 -2.00 -22.57 -11.21
N GLN A 116 -2.27 -21.88 -12.32
CA GLN A 116 -2.96 -22.46 -13.47
C GLN A 116 -2.15 -23.57 -14.14
N GLU A 117 -0.83 -23.41 -14.27
CA GLU A 117 0.07 -24.45 -14.77
C GLU A 117 0.07 -25.69 -13.86
N ARG A 118 0.12 -25.49 -12.55
CA ARG A 118 0.05 -26.59 -11.58
C ARG A 118 -1.28 -27.33 -11.65
N LYS A 119 -2.39 -26.60 -11.82
CA LYS A 119 -3.73 -27.16 -12.04
C LYS A 119 -3.81 -27.99 -13.32
N SER A 120 -3.28 -27.49 -14.44
CA SER A 120 -3.28 -28.21 -15.72
C SER A 120 -2.46 -29.50 -15.68
N ARG A 121 -1.44 -29.55 -14.82
CA ARG A 121 -0.63 -30.75 -14.55
C ARG A 121 -1.24 -31.69 -13.49
N GLY A 122 -2.44 -31.40 -12.99
CA GLY A 122 -3.13 -32.21 -11.99
C GLY A 122 -2.52 -32.15 -10.58
N LYS A 123 -1.72 -31.12 -10.28
CA LYS A 123 -1.06 -30.91 -8.98
C LYS A 123 -1.31 -29.50 -8.43
N PRO A 124 -2.57 -29.07 -8.24
CA PRO A 124 -2.85 -27.77 -7.63
C PRO A 124 -2.20 -27.67 -6.26
N PHE A 125 -1.86 -26.44 -5.83
CA PHE A 125 -1.61 -26.24 -4.40
C PHE A 125 -2.88 -26.61 -3.63
N PRO A 126 -2.77 -27.34 -2.50
CA PRO A 126 -3.92 -27.60 -1.65
C PRO A 126 -4.49 -26.30 -1.07
N ASP A 127 -5.75 -26.33 -0.67
CA ASP A 127 -6.44 -25.22 0.02
C ASP A 127 -6.51 -23.88 -0.75
N VAL A 128 -6.24 -23.87 -2.05
CA VAL A 128 -6.39 -22.66 -2.88
C VAL A 128 -7.83 -22.17 -2.91
N VAL A 129 -7.99 -20.87 -2.68
CA VAL A 129 -9.24 -20.14 -2.69
C VAL A 129 -9.31 -19.26 -3.94
N SER A 130 -10.37 -19.39 -4.74
CA SER A 130 -10.63 -18.46 -5.84
C SER A 130 -11.31 -17.21 -5.30
N VAL A 131 -10.62 -16.06 -5.32
CA VAL A 131 -11.13 -14.80 -4.76
C VAL A 131 -11.99 -14.09 -5.80
N MET A 132 -11.43 -13.83 -6.98
CA MET A 132 -12.11 -13.21 -8.13
C MET A 132 -11.36 -13.59 -9.42
N PRO A 133 -11.84 -13.24 -10.63
CA PRO A 133 -11.13 -13.56 -11.86
C PRO A 133 -9.67 -13.08 -11.83
N ASN A 134 -8.74 -13.99 -12.13
CA ASN A 134 -7.28 -13.77 -12.10
C ASN A 134 -6.68 -13.46 -10.71
N LEU A 135 -7.40 -13.79 -9.63
CA LEU A 135 -6.92 -13.66 -8.26
C LEU A 135 -7.33 -14.88 -7.42
N GLU A 136 -6.31 -15.61 -6.96
CA GLU A 136 -6.45 -16.71 -6.02
C GLU A 136 -5.71 -16.38 -4.72
N HIS A 137 -6.01 -17.12 -3.65
CA HIS A 137 -5.37 -16.99 -2.35
C HIS A 137 -5.01 -18.38 -1.79
N CYS A 138 -3.87 -18.50 -1.11
CA CYS A 138 -3.43 -19.73 -0.46
C CYS A 138 -2.44 -19.44 0.67
N ILE A 139 -2.55 -20.17 1.77
CA ILE A 139 -1.58 -20.18 2.88
C ILE A 139 -1.13 -21.60 3.23
N HIS A 140 -1.35 -22.56 2.34
CA HIS A 140 -0.95 -23.95 2.56
C HIS A 140 0.58 -24.07 2.58
N PRO A 141 1.18 -24.94 3.42
CA PRO A 141 2.62 -25.14 3.51
C PRO A 141 3.35 -25.25 2.16
N GLU A 142 2.84 -26.06 1.23
CA GLU A 142 3.46 -26.21 -0.09
C GLU A 142 3.56 -24.89 -0.89
N PHE A 143 2.53 -24.03 -0.77
CA PHE A 143 2.57 -22.71 -1.41
C PHE A 143 3.52 -21.77 -0.66
N LEU A 144 3.49 -21.77 0.68
CA LEU A 144 4.37 -20.93 1.49
C LEU A 144 5.84 -21.27 1.26
N GLU A 145 6.21 -22.55 1.16
CA GLU A 145 7.57 -22.99 0.87
C GLU A 145 8.06 -22.51 -0.50
N ASP A 146 7.24 -22.65 -1.55
CA ASP A 146 7.55 -22.15 -2.90
C ASP A 146 7.73 -20.62 -2.88
N GLN A 147 6.82 -19.90 -2.25
CA GLN A 147 6.86 -18.44 -2.21
C GLN A 147 8.02 -17.90 -1.38
N LEU A 148 8.33 -18.51 -0.23
CA LEU A 148 9.49 -18.14 0.58
C LEU A 148 10.79 -18.36 -0.21
N THR A 149 10.90 -19.47 -0.96
CA THR A 149 12.08 -19.75 -1.81
C THR A 149 12.31 -18.64 -2.82
N ARG A 150 11.27 -18.30 -3.57
CA ARG A 150 11.35 -17.24 -4.58
C ARG A 150 11.58 -15.85 -3.96
N SER A 151 11.05 -15.61 -2.76
CA SER A 151 11.25 -14.35 -2.04
C SER A 151 12.70 -14.18 -1.64
N LEU A 152 13.33 -15.21 -1.07
CA LEU A 152 14.76 -15.20 -0.73
C LEU A 152 15.65 -15.00 -1.96
N GLU A 153 15.29 -15.62 -3.09
CA GLU A 153 15.98 -15.42 -4.37
C GLU A 153 15.85 -13.98 -4.89
N ARG A 154 14.64 -13.40 -4.90
CA ARG A 154 14.41 -12.02 -5.37
C ARG A 154 15.05 -10.98 -4.46
N LEU A 155 14.95 -11.16 -3.14
CA LEU A 155 15.59 -10.31 -2.14
C LEU A 155 17.11 -10.51 -2.09
N ASP A 156 17.63 -11.59 -2.69
CA ASP A 156 19.02 -11.99 -2.60
C ASP A 156 19.47 -12.13 -1.12
N LEU A 157 18.66 -12.76 -0.28
CA LEU A 157 18.88 -12.97 1.16
C LEU A 157 18.90 -14.45 1.52
N GLN A 158 19.75 -14.85 2.46
CA GLN A 158 19.73 -16.21 3.02
C GLN A 158 18.59 -16.41 4.03
N THR A 159 18.29 -15.36 4.82
CA THR A 159 17.28 -15.38 5.88
C THR A 159 16.43 -14.11 5.78
N LEU A 160 15.12 -14.28 5.80
CA LEU A 160 14.15 -13.20 5.95
C LEU A 160 13.91 -12.94 7.45
N ASP A 161 13.79 -11.69 7.87
CA ASP A 161 13.66 -11.40 9.30
C ASP A 161 12.25 -11.71 9.81
N VAL A 162 11.22 -11.38 9.02
CA VAL A 162 9.83 -11.69 9.35
C VAL A 162 9.08 -12.15 8.11
N PHE A 163 8.35 -13.26 8.20
CA PHE A 163 7.45 -13.73 7.16
C PHE A 163 5.98 -13.72 7.63
N LEU A 164 5.12 -12.99 6.92
CA LEU A 164 3.72 -12.85 7.30
C LEU A 164 2.80 -13.69 6.40
N LEU A 165 1.79 -14.32 7.00
CA LEU A 165 0.61 -14.78 6.24
C LEU A 165 -0.16 -13.54 5.78
N HIS A 166 -0.40 -13.41 4.48
CA HIS A 166 -0.98 -12.20 3.90
C HIS A 166 -2.48 -12.36 3.67
N ASN A 167 -3.27 -11.65 4.47
CA ASN A 167 -4.73 -11.56 4.44
C ASN A 167 -5.43 -12.93 4.39
N PRO A 168 -5.17 -13.82 5.37
CA PRO A 168 -5.79 -15.13 5.41
C PRO A 168 -7.33 -15.08 5.36
N GLU A 169 -7.94 -13.97 5.82
CA GLU A 169 -9.40 -13.75 5.85
C GLU A 169 -10.12 -13.93 4.50
N TYR A 170 -9.44 -13.93 3.35
CA TYR A 170 -10.11 -14.20 2.05
C TYR A 170 -10.81 -15.56 2.01
N PHE A 171 -10.31 -16.53 2.78
CA PHE A 171 -11.03 -17.79 2.95
C PHE A 171 -12.41 -17.57 3.58
N LEU A 172 -12.50 -16.76 4.64
CA LEU A 172 -13.76 -16.46 5.32
C LEU A 172 -14.74 -15.75 4.37
N THR A 173 -14.28 -14.74 3.62
CA THR A 173 -15.11 -14.06 2.61
C THR A 173 -15.72 -15.07 1.64
N ARG A 174 -14.91 -15.98 1.10
CA ARG A 174 -15.38 -16.98 0.12
C ARG A 174 -16.28 -18.05 0.73
N ALA A 175 -16.01 -18.47 1.96
CA ALA A 175 -16.88 -19.41 2.67
C ALA A 175 -18.27 -18.79 2.92
N MET A 176 -18.33 -17.50 3.28
CA MET A 176 -19.59 -16.78 3.45
C MET A 176 -20.36 -16.62 2.14
N GLU A 177 -19.69 -16.30 1.04
CA GLU A 177 -20.31 -16.24 -0.29
C GLU A 177 -20.83 -17.62 -0.77
N ALA A 178 -20.20 -18.71 -0.33
CA ALA A 178 -20.60 -20.08 -0.62
C ALA A 178 -21.77 -20.57 0.28
N GLY A 179 -22.19 -19.79 1.27
CA GLY A 179 -23.27 -20.15 2.19
C GLY A 179 -22.86 -21.15 3.27
N GLU A 180 -21.56 -21.30 3.56
CA GLU A 180 -21.08 -22.14 4.65
C GLU A 180 -21.51 -21.59 6.02
N SER A 181 -21.65 -22.48 7.01
CA SER A 181 -21.92 -22.05 8.37
C SER A 181 -20.71 -21.29 8.92
N LEU A 182 -20.95 -20.20 9.67
CA LEU A 182 -19.85 -19.41 10.25
C LEU A 182 -18.96 -20.23 11.17
N LEU A 183 -19.53 -21.22 11.87
CA LEU A 183 -18.78 -22.11 12.75
C LEU A 183 -17.82 -23.00 11.96
N ASP A 184 -18.30 -23.64 10.90
CA ASP A 184 -17.48 -24.53 10.06
C ASP A 184 -16.39 -23.75 9.33
N ALA A 185 -16.75 -22.58 8.78
CA ALA A 185 -15.79 -21.68 8.14
C ALA A 185 -14.71 -21.23 9.13
N ARG A 186 -15.07 -20.84 10.36
CA ARG A 186 -14.08 -20.45 11.38
C ARG A 186 -13.18 -21.63 11.79
N ASN A 187 -13.73 -22.82 11.94
CA ASN A 187 -12.95 -24.01 12.28
C ASN A 187 -11.90 -24.33 11.19
N GLU A 188 -12.30 -24.33 9.91
CA GLU A 188 -11.39 -24.57 8.80
C GLU A 188 -10.37 -23.44 8.63
N TYR A 189 -10.80 -22.19 8.81
CA TYR A 189 -9.92 -21.03 8.78
C TYR A 189 -8.77 -21.14 9.79
N TYR A 190 -9.07 -21.45 11.04
CA TYR A 190 -8.05 -21.60 12.08
C TYR A 190 -7.22 -22.87 11.93
N ARG A 191 -7.78 -23.98 11.40
CA ARG A 191 -7.01 -25.16 11.03
C ARG A 191 -5.95 -24.83 9.97
N ARG A 192 -6.30 -24.02 8.96
CA ARG A 192 -5.35 -23.58 7.92
C ARG A 192 -4.21 -22.73 8.50
N ILE A 193 -4.52 -21.85 9.45
CA ILE A 193 -3.51 -21.05 10.16
C ILE A 193 -2.59 -21.95 10.99
N GLU A 194 -3.13 -22.90 11.75
CA GLU A 194 -2.34 -23.86 12.53
C GLU A 194 -1.40 -24.67 11.63
N LEU A 195 -1.90 -25.17 10.49
CA LEU A 195 -1.10 -25.90 9.51
C LEU A 195 0.03 -25.02 8.93
N ALA A 196 -0.27 -23.76 8.62
CA ALA A 196 0.72 -22.81 8.15
C ALA A 196 1.79 -22.52 9.22
N PHE A 197 1.39 -22.30 10.48
CA PHE A 197 2.34 -22.02 11.57
C PHE A 197 3.28 -23.19 11.84
N ASN A 198 2.78 -24.43 11.84
CA ASN A 198 3.64 -25.63 11.96
C ASN A 198 4.74 -25.66 10.88
N HIS A 199 4.39 -25.31 9.64
CA HIS A 199 5.37 -25.21 8.57
C HIS A 199 6.35 -24.04 8.80
N LEU A 200 5.87 -22.87 9.23
CA LEU A 200 6.73 -21.72 9.47
C LEU A 200 7.72 -21.94 10.61
N GLU A 201 7.36 -22.69 11.66
CA GLU A 201 8.32 -23.15 12.68
C GLU A 201 9.44 -24.00 12.04
N SER A 202 9.10 -24.92 11.12
CA SER A 202 10.14 -25.67 10.41
C SER A 202 11.03 -24.79 9.53
N GLU A 203 10.51 -23.69 8.97
CA GLU A 203 11.32 -22.73 8.21
C GLU A 203 12.23 -21.88 9.11
N VAL A 204 11.84 -21.66 10.37
CA VAL A 204 12.71 -21.07 11.40
C VAL A 204 13.85 -22.03 11.75
N GLU A 205 13.55 -23.31 11.98
CA GLU A 205 14.58 -24.34 12.25
C GLU A 205 15.57 -24.47 11.08
N ARG A 206 15.08 -24.33 9.84
CA ARG A 206 15.91 -24.30 8.62
C ARG A 206 16.71 -23.00 8.47
N GLY A 207 16.50 -22.00 9.34
CA GLY A 207 17.17 -20.71 9.33
C GLY A 207 16.75 -19.79 8.18
N ARG A 208 15.63 -20.08 7.51
CA ARG A 208 15.17 -19.33 6.34
C ARG A 208 14.36 -18.10 6.72
N ILE A 209 13.71 -18.13 7.88
CA ILE A 209 13.06 -16.99 8.51
C ILE A 209 13.50 -16.87 9.99
N GLN A 210 13.46 -15.68 10.58
CA GLN A 210 13.68 -15.53 12.03
C GLN A 210 12.38 -15.59 12.82
N TYR A 211 11.36 -14.90 12.32
CA TYR A 211 10.04 -14.82 12.95
C TYR A 211 8.94 -14.90 11.90
N TYR A 212 7.73 -15.18 12.35
CA TYR A 212 6.55 -15.10 11.50
C TYR A 212 5.38 -14.39 12.17
N GLY A 213 4.33 -14.17 11.38
CA GLY A 213 3.20 -13.37 11.78
C GLY A 213 2.02 -13.44 10.83
N ILE A 214 1.04 -12.56 11.05
CA ILE A 214 -0.10 -12.38 10.15
C ILE A 214 -0.24 -10.90 9.81
N SER A 215 -0.42 -10.61 8.53
CA SER A 215 -0.98 -9.33 8.06
C SER A 215 -2.45 -9.56 7.78
N SER A 216 -3.34 -8.89 8.52
CA SER A 216 -4.79 -9.00 8.29
C SER A 216 -5.45 -7.63 8.32
N ASN A 217 -6.28 -7.37 7.33
CA ASN A 217 -7.12 -6.17 7.29
C ASN A 217 -8.29 -6.26 8.27
N THR A 218 -8.62 -7.47 8.73
CA THR A 218 -9.80 -7.72 9.57
C THR A 218 -9.47 -7.90 11.04
N PHE A 219 -8.20 -7.80 11.43
CA PHE A 219 -7.80 -7.69 12.84
C PHE A 219 -8.57 -6.58 13.58
N PRO A 220 -8.86 -5.40 12.99
CA PRO A 220 -9.64 -4.35 13.64
C PRO A 220 -11.17 -4.52 13.53
N HIS A 221 -11.69 -5.54 12.84
CA HIS A 221 -13.14 -5.72 12.70
C HIS A 221 -13.78 -6.11 14.05
N SER A 222 -15.09 -5.87 14.19
CA SER A 222 -15.82 -6.33 15.39
C SER A 222 -15.74 -7.85 15.54
N GLY A 223 -15.77 -8.35 16.78
CA GLY A 223 -15.59 -9.80 17.05
C GLY A 223 -16.74 -10.67 16.49
N ASP A 224 -17.90 -10.08 16.28
CA ASP A 224 -19.07 -10.71 15.64
C ASP A 224 -19.04 -10.63 14.11
N HIS A 225 -18.12 -9.85 13.51
CA HIS A 225 -17.98 -9.79 12.07
C HIS A 225 -17.57 -11.17 11.51
N PRO A 226 -18.24 -11.68 10.47
CA PRO A 226 -17.97 -13.03 9.93
C PRO A 226 -16.51 -13.22 9.50
N GLU A 227 -15.90 -12.17 8.94
CA GLU A 227 -14.52 -12.17 8.43
C GLU A 227 -13.47 -11.74 9.46
N CYS A 228 -13.84 -11.52 10.72
CA CYS A 228 -12.91 -11.07 11.76
C CYS A 228 -11.83 -12.13 12.04
N THR A 229 -10.57 -11.71 11.95
CA THR A 229 -9.43 -12.48 12.42
C THR A 229 -9.22 -12.19 13.91
N CYS A 230 -9.54 -13.15 14.78
CA CYS A 230 -9.38 -12.99 16.23
C CYS A 230 -7.91 -13.22 16.63
N LEU A 231 -7.22 -12.17 17.08
CA LEU A 231 -5.81 -12.26 17.46
C LEU A 231 -5.61 -13.15 18.69
N GLU A 232 -6.53 -13.15 19.66
CA GLU A 232 -6.45 -14.04 20.82
C GLU A 232 -6.51 -15.52 20.40
N THR A 233 -7.37 -15.88 19.44
CA THR A 233 -7.43 -17.24 18.90
C THR A 233 -6.16 -17.60 18.14
N VAL A 234 -5.64 -16.70 17.29
CA VAL A 234 -4.36 -16.90 16.58
C VAL A 234 -3.20 -17.08 17.57
N TRP A 235 -3.14 -16.27 18.62
CA TRP A 235 -2.14 -16.38 19.66
C TRP A 235 -2.21 -17.75 20.34
N ASN A 236 -3.41 -18.20 20.73
CA ASN A 236 -3.59 -19.50 21.37
C ASN A 236 -3.15 -20.66 20.47
N ILE A 237 -3.38 -20.57 19.16
CA ILE A 237 -2.86 -21.54 18.18
C ILE A 237 -1.32 -21.54 18.17
N ALA A 238 -0.68 -20.36 18.15
CA ALA A 238 0.78 -20.30 18.21
C ALA A 238 1.33 -20.92 19.51
N GLN A 239 0.64 -20.72 20.64
CA GLN A 239 1.05 -21.31 21.93
C GLN A 239 0.95 -22.84 21.96
N THR A 240 0.14 -23.49 21.14
CA THR A 240 0.10 -24.97 21.09
C THR A 240 1.35 -25.57 20.45
N LEU A 241 2.10 -24.77 19.68
CA LEU A 241 3.33 -25.20 19.00
C LEU A 241 4.56 -25.23 19.94
N GLY A 242 4.47 -24.57 21.10
CA GLY A 242 5.53 -24.50 22.10
C GLY A 242 5.64 -23.10 22.73
N GLU A 243 6.21 -23.01 23.94
CA GLU A 243 6.39 -21.73 24.64
C GLU A 243 7.38 -20.79 23.92
N ASP A 244 8.35 -21.37 23.20
CA ASP A 244 9.38 -20.68 22.43
C ASP A 244 9.04 -20.50 20.94
N ASN A 245 7.76 -20.55 20.57
CA ASN A 245 7.32 -20.32 19.19
C ASN A 245 7.73 -18.91 18.67
N HIS A 246 7.80 -18.80 17.35
CA HIS A 246 8.34 -17.64 16.63
C HIS A 246 7.25 -16.75 16.02
N PHE A 247 6.00 -16.87 16.47
CA PHE A 247 4.94 -15.91 16.17
C PHE A 247 5.16 -14.61 16.94
N GLN A 248 5.66 -13.57 16.27
CA GLN A 248 6.11 -12.33 16.92
C GLN A 248 5.55 -11.04 16.33
N VAL A 249 4.96 -11.07 15.13
CA VAL A 249 4.60 -9.83 14.41
C VAL A 249 3.18 -9.88 13.88
N VAL A 250 2.45 -8.78 14.03
CA VAL A 250 1.15 -8.57 13.40
C VAL A 250 1.15 -7.28 12.58
N GLU A 251 0.52 -7.32 11.42
CA GLU A 251 0.30 -6.14 10.60
C GLU A 251 -1.21 -5.91 10.43
N MET A 252 -1.65 -4.67 10.65
CA MET A 252 -3.06 -4.30 10.56
C MET A 252 -3.25 -2.83 10.16
N PRO A 253 -4.43 -2.47 9.63
CA PRO A 253 -4.71 -1.09 9.29
C PRO A 253 -5.05 -0.26 10.53
N LEU A 254 -4.51 0.95 10.57
CA LEU A 254 -4.91 2.01 11.50
C LEU A 254 -4.60 3.35 10.84
N ASN A 255 -5.59 4.23 10.82
CA ASN A 255 -5.43 5.61 10.36
C ASN A 255 -6.45 6.52 11.02
N LEU A 256 -6.41 7.82 10.69
CA LEU A 256 -7.26 8.84 11.32
C LEU A 256 -8.77 8.56 11.19
N LEU A 257 -9.21 7.78 10.19
CA LEU A 257 -10.62 7.47 9.93
C LEU A 257 -11.00 6.02 10.27
N GLU A 258 -10.03 5.13 10.44
CA GLU A 258 -10.24 3.72 10.78
C GLU A 258 -9.57 3.38 12.14
N PRO A 259 -10.12 3.85 13.28
CA PRO A 259 -9.48 3.77 14.60
C PRO A 259 -9.75 2.45 15.34
N ASN A 260 -10.41 1.47 14.71
CA ASN A 260 -10.93 0.29 15.40
C ASN A 260 -9.85 -0.61 15.98
N ALA A 261 -8.60 -0.52 15.51
CA ALA A 261 -7.49 -1.24 16.14
C ALA A 261 -7.27 -0.79 17.59
N VAL A 262 -7.58 0.47 17.90
CA VAL A 262 -7.45 1.10 19.21
C VAL A 262 -8.76 1.04 20.00
N LEU A 263 -9.88 1.36 19.36
CA LEU A 263 -11.17 1.55 20.03
C LEU A 263 -12.06 0.30 20.05
N GLY A 264 -11.87 -0.61 19.09
CA GLY A 264 -12.72 -1.78 18.92
C GLY A 264 -12.43 -2.81 20.00
N ARG A 265 -13.41 -3.09 20.86
CA ARG A 265 -13.34 -4.19 21.85
C ARG A 265 -13.72 -5.49 21.15
N ASN A 266 -12.74 -6.11 20.50
CA ASN A 266 -12.99 -7.22 19.58
C ASN A 266 -12.28 -8.53 19.96
N GLN A 267 -11.49 -8.54 21.03
CA GLN A 267 -10.95 -9.78 21.58
C GLN A 267 -11.91 -10.39 22.61
N PRO A 268 -11.97 -11.73 22.74
CA PRO A 268 -12.80 -12.43 23.73
C PRO A 268 -12.63 -11.93 25.17
N ASN A 269 -11.41 -11.53 25.55
CA ASN A 269 -11.10 -10.96 26.86
C ASN A 269 -11.56 -9.49 27.05
N GLY A 270 -12.26 -8.91 26.09
CA GLY A 270 -12.79 -7.55 26.13
C GLY A 270 -11.80 -6.46 25.74
N GLN A 271 -10.57 -6.81 25.37
CA GLN A 271 -9.56 -5.87 24.89
C GLN A 271 -9.77 -5.48 23.43
N SER A 272 -9.12 -4.39 23.04
CA SER A 272 -8.82 -4.15 21.63
C SER A 272 -7.69 -5.04 21.13
N VAL A 273 -7.63 -5.24 19.82
CA VAL A 273 -6.54 -5.99 19.20
C VAL A 273 -5.16 -5.38 19.52
N LEU A 274 -5.07 -4.05 19.64
CA LEU A 274 -3.81 -3.38 19.97
C LEU A 274 -3.40 -3.59 21.44
N GLU A 275 -4.34 -3.48 22.38
CA GLU A 275 -4.06 -3.77 23.79
C GLU A 275 -3.64 -5.23 23.97
N PHE A 276 -4.34 -6.17 23.31
CA PHE A 276 -3.98 -7.58 23.36
C PHE A 276 -2.57 -7.82 22.80
N ALA A 277 -2.24 -7.24 21.64
CA ALA A 277 -0.92 -7.34 21.05
C ALA A 277 0.18 -6.80 21.97
N ARG A 278 -0.08 -5.65 22.62
CA ARG A 278 0.84 -5.05 23.60
C ARG A 278 1.06 -5.95 24.81
N ASP A 279 0.00 -6.50 25.37
CA ASP A 279 0.07 -7.40 26.54
C ASP A 279 0.83 -8.69 26.24
N LYS A 280 0.80 -9.16 24.98
CA LYS A 280 1.58 -10.30 24.50
C LYS A 280 2.97 -9.93 23.96
N GLN A 281 3.33 -8.65 24.03
CA GLN A 281 4.60 -8.12 23.51
C GLN A 281 4.85 -8.48 22.04
N LEU A 282 3.80 -8.43 21.21
CA LEU A 282 3.92 -8.60 19.76
C LEU A 282 4.42 -7.30 19.10
N GLY A 283 5.19 -7.44 18.03
CA GLY A 283 5.52 -6.34 17.14
C GLY A 283 4.28 -5.94 16.32
N VAL A 284 3.90 -4.67 16.36
CA VAL A 284 2.72 -4.16 15.64
C VAL A 284 3.15 -3.22 14.52
N LEU A 285 2.91 -3.67 13.29
CA LEU A 285 3.15 -2.89 12.07
C LEU A 285 1.83 -2.30 11.58
N ILE A 286 1.78 -0.98 11.38
CA ILE A 286 0.58 -0.32 10.87
C ILE A 286 0.69 -0.09 9.38
N ASN A 287 -0.20 -0.69 8.62
CA ASN A 287 -0.38 -0.40 7.21
C ASN A 287 -1.53 0.59 6.97
N ARG A 288 -1.59 1.11 5.74
CA ARG A 288 -2.55 2.15 5.31
C ARG A 288 -2.62 3.42 6.21
N PRO A 289 -1.52 3.94 6.79
CA PRO A 289 -1.59 5.09 7.70
C PRO A 289 -2.09 6.38 7.01
N LEU A 290 -1.87 6.50 5.70
CA LEU A 290 -2.19 7.67 4.89
C LEU A 290 -3.32 7.44 3.88
N ASN A 291 -3.94 6.25 3.87
CA ASN A 291 -5.01 5.91 2.93
C ASN A 291 -6.15 5.24 3.68
N ALA A 292 -7.23 5.98 3.91
CA ALA A 292 -8.42 5.46 4.56
C ALA A 292 -9.41 4.90 3.52
N ILE A 293 -10.18 3.90 3.92
CA ILE A 293 -11.32 3.41 3.15
C ILE A 293 -12.61 3.83 3.86
N VAL A 294 -13.42 4.66 3.20
CA VAL A 294 -14.71 5.13 3.71
C VAL A 294 -15.75 4.96 2.59
N ASP A 295 -16.85 4.27 2.86
CA ASP A 295 -17.89 3.95 1.87
C ASP A 295 -17.34 3.39 0.55
N HIS A 296 -16.39 2.44 0.66
CA HIS A 296 -15.68 1.84 -0.47
C HIS A 296 -14.86 2.82 -1.33
N LYS A 297 -14.64 4.05 -0.86
CA LYS A 297 -13.80 5.08 -1.51
C LYS A 297 -12.47 5.22 -0.77
N LEU A 298 -11.41 5.34 -1.55
CA LEU A 298 -10.07 5.61 -1.04
C LEU A 298 -9.90 7.11 -0.79
N LEU A 299 -9.61 7.48 0.46
CA LEU A 299 -9.30 8.84 0.89
C LEU A 299 -7.84 8.94 1.29
N ARG A 300 -7.10 9.93 0.75
CA ARG A 300 -5.70 10.15 1.11
C ARG A 300 -5.56 11.20 2.19
N LEU A 301 -4.86 10.86 3.26
CA LEU A 301 -4.57 11.71 4.41
C LEU A 301 -3.18 12.36 4.23
N ALA A 302 -3.02 13.16 3.17
CA ALA A 302 -1.80 13.89 2.88
C ALA A 302 -2.13 15.26 2.27
N ASP A 303 -1.17 16.18 2.32
CA ASP A 303 -1.34 17.51 1.75
C ASP A 303 -1.48 17.45 0.22
N VAL A 304 -2.26 18.39 -0.30
CA VAL A 304 -2.37 18.69 -1.72
C VAL A 304 -2.08 20.17 -1.89
N GLU A 305 -1.14 20.49 -2.79
CA GLU A 305 -0.74 21.85 -3.09
C GLU A 305 -1.97 22.72 -3.43
N PRO A 306 -2.16 23.87 -2.77
CA PRO A 306 -3.27 24.76 -3.06
C PRO A 306 -3.22 25.25 -4.51
N THR A 307 -4.40 25.32 -5.15
CA THR A 307 -4.55 25.91 -6.48
C THR A 307 -5.87 26.64 -6.59
N VAL A 308 -5.96 27.59 -7.52
CA VAL A 308 -7.22 28.27 -7.83
C VAL A 308 -8.03 27.37 -8.76
N SER A 309 -9.21 26.97 -8.32
CA SER A 309 -10.16 26.22 -9.14
C SER A 309 -10.54 27.06 -10.37
N ALA A 310 -10.39 26.48 -11.56
CA ALA A 310 -10.89 27.09 -12.80
C ALA A 310 -12.43 27.25 -12.78
N GLY A 311 -13.12 26.47 -11.94
CA GLY A 311 -14.57 26.46 -11.84
C GLY A 311 -15.25 25.74 -13.01
N GLU A 312 -16.50 25.39 -12.80
CA GLU A 312 -17.27 24.58 -13.76
C GLU A 312 -17.41 25.24 -15.14
N VAL A 313 -17.61 26.56 -15.19
CA VAL A 313 -17.80 27.29 -16.45
C VAL A 313 -16.57 27.18 -17.35
N VAL A 314 -15.37 27.36 -16.78
CA VAL A 314 -14.11 27.28 -17.53
C VAL A 314 -13.83 25.85 -17.96
N VAL A 315 -14.03 24.86 -17.07
CA VAL A 315 -13.87 23.44 -17.42
C VAL A 315 -14.75 23.05 -18.61
N ASN A 316 -16.04 23.41 -18.56
CA ASN A 316 -16.97 23.11 -19.65
C ASN A 316 -16.62 23.86 -20.94
N ALA A 317 -16.03 25.06 -20.86
CA ALA A 317 -15.51 25.76 -22.04
C ALA A 317 -14.33 25.00 -22.66
N ARG A 318 -13.31 24.62 -21.87
CA ARG A 318 -12.15 23.86 -22.36
C ARG A 318 -12.52 22.51 -22.96
N ILE A 319 -13.45 21.79 -22.32
CA ILE A 319 -13.96 20.53 -22.87
C ILE A 319 -14.65 20.74 -24.23
N ARG A 320 -15.37 21.84 -24.44
CA ARG A 320 -15.96 22.16 -25.75
C ARG A 320 -14.89 22.46 -26.80
N ASP A 321 -13.87 23.23 -26.45
CA ASP A 321 -12.75 23.54 -27.35
C ASP A 321 -11.99 22.26 -27.74
N LEU A 322 -11.78 21.35 -26.78
CA LEU A 322 -11.19 20.05 -27.02
C LEU A 322 -12.04 19.20 -27.97
N ILE A 323 -13.35 19.08 -27.74
CA ILE A 323 -14.26 18.36 -28.64
C ILE A 323 -14.19 18.94 -30.06
N ALA A 324 -14.19 20.27 -30.21
CA ALA A 324 -14.04 20.90 -31.52
C ALA A 324 -12.72 20.51 -32.20
N SER A 325 -11.61 20.47 -31.47
CA SER A 325 -10.32 20.01 -32.00
C SER A 325 -10.33 18.52 -32.39
N GLU A 326 -11.04 17.67 -31.64
CA GLU A 326 -11.19 16.25 -31.96
C GLU A 326 -11.99 16.06 -33.25
N ASP A 327 -13.09 16.78 -33.39
CA ASP A 327 -13.94 16.72 -34.57
C ASP A 327 -13.18 17.15 -35.83
N LEU A 328 -12.33 18.18 -35.74
CA LEU A 328 -11.45 18.58 -36.84
C LEU A 328 -10.47 17.47 -37.23
N LEU A 329 -9.85 16.78 -36.26
CA LEU A 329 -8.95 15.66 -36.58
C LEU A 329 -9.69 14.51 -37.26
N LYS A 330 -10.90 14.17 -36.78
CA LYS A 330 -11.70 13.08 -37.33
C LYS A 330 -12.26 13.37 -38.72
N GLN A 331 -12.64 14.62 -38.98
CA GLN A 331 -13.29 15.01 -40.24
C GLN A 331 -12.28 15.41 -41.31
N GLU A 332 -11.16 16.02 -40.92
CA GLU A 332 -10.24 16.65 -41.88
C GLU A 332 -8.85 16.02 -41.91
N LEU A 333 -8.40 15.33 -40.85
CA LEU A 333 -7.06 14.73 -40.83
C LEU A 333 -7.10 13.23 -41.14
N PHE A 334 -7.81 12.43 -40.34
CA PHE A 334 -7.81 10.97 -40.50
C PHE A 334 -8.28 10.47 -41.87
N PRO A 335 -9.32 11.05 -42.50
CA PRO A 335 -9.75 10.61 -43.83
C PRO A 335 -8.69 10.81 -44.91
N ASN A 336 -7.76 11.75 -44.72
CA ASN A 336 -6.68 12.04 -45.66
C ASN A 336 -5.46 11.10 -45.53
N LEU A 337 -5.46 10.21 -44.53
CA LEU A 337 -4.35 9.27 -44.28
C LEU A 337 -4.52 7.89 -44.95
N ASN A 338 -5.58 7.68 -45.74
CA ASN A 338 -5.85 6.41 -46.45
C ASN A 338 -5.78 5.17 -45.55
N LEU A 339 -6.29 5.26 -44.33
CA LEU A 339 -6.20 4.20 -43.33
C LEU A 339 -7.24 3.09 -43.57
N LYS A 340 -6.94 1.88 -43.07
CA LYS A 340 -7.96 0.82 -42.94
C LYS A 340 -9.05 1.29 -41.97
N SER A 341 -10.30 0.98 -42.28
CA SER A 341 -11.47 1.41 -41.48
C SER A 341 -11.38 1.02 -40.00
N SER A 342 -10.82 -0.15 -39.69
CA SER A 342 -10.60 -0.60 -38.31
C SER A 342 -9.59 0.27 -37.56
N LEU A 343 -8.49 0.64 -38.20
CA LEU A 343 -7.44 1.48 -37.60
C LEU A 343 -7.93 2.93 -37.44
N GLN A 344 -8.63 3.47 -38.45
CA GLN A 344 -9.23 4.79 -38.34
C GLN A 344 -10.17 4.87 -37.14
N LYS A 345 -11.07 3.90 -36.98
CA LYS A 345 -11.97 3.85 -35.82
C LYS A 345 -11.21 3.80 -34.48
N GLN A 346 -10.12 3.02 -34.40
CA GLN A 346 -9.29 2.96 -33.19
C GLN A 346 -8.66 4.32 -32.85
N LEU A 347 -8.19 5.08 -33.85
CA LEU A 347 -7.65 6.42 -33.65
C LEU A 347 -8.74 7.43 -33.25
N GLU A 348 -9.92 7.35 -33.86
CA GLU A 348 -11.08 8.16 -33.51
C GLU A 348 -11.53 7.92 -32.07
N ASP A 349 -11.57 6.66 -31.63
CA ASP A 349 -11.89 6.29 -30.24
C ASP A 349 -10.80 6.75 -29.26
N ALA A 350 -9.52 6.65 -29.66
CA ALA A 350 -8.39 7.07 -28.84
C ALA A 350 -8.31 8.60 -28.66
N VAL A 351 -8.65 9.37 -29.70
CA VAL A 351 -8.62 10.85 -29.66
C VAL A 351 -9.84 11.45 -28.96
N SER A 352 -10.92 10.68 -28.72
CA SER A 352 -12.19 11.16 -28.15
C SER A 352 -12.16 11.45 -26.63
N VAL A 353 -11.17 12.20 -26.17
CA VAL A 353 -10.94 12.52 -24.76
C VAL A 353 -11.95 13.54 -24.24
N GLY A 354 -12.23 14.61 -24.98
CA GLY A 354 -13.19 15.66 -24.66
C GLY A 354 -14.59 15.13 -24.51
N TYR A 355 -15.01 14.18 -25.35
CA TYR A 355 -16.28 13.47 -25.16
C TYR A 355 -16.32 12.64 -23.87
N ASN A 356 -15.21 11.99 -23.49
CA ASN A 356 -15.11 11.27 -22.22
C ASN A 356 -15.23 12.26 -21.04
N LEU A 357 -14.47 13.36 -21.07
CA LEU A 357 -14.52 14.39 -20.04
C LEU A 357 -15.92 14.98 -19.93
N LYS A 358 -16.57 15.36 -21.03
CA LYS A 358 -17.93 15.91 -21.03
C LYS A 358 -18.93 15.05 -20.26
N ARG A 359 -18.80 13.73 -20.34
CA ARG A 359 -19.68 12.76 -19.67
C ARG A 359 -19.31 12.52 -18.20
N HIS A 360 -18.02 12.49 -17.90
CA HIS A 360 -17.53 11.89 -16.66
C HIS A 360 -16.71 12.82 -15.76
N TRP A 361 -16.38 14.05 -16.18
CA TRP A 361 -15.42 14.88 -15.45
C TRP A 361 -15.85 15.22 -14.02
N LYS A 362 -17.14 15.18 -13.70
CA LYS A 362 -17.66 15.39 -12.33
C LYS A 362 -17.69 14.12 -11.47
N GLN A 363 -17.42 12.96 -12.06
CA GLN A 363 -17.68 11.64 -11.47
C GLN A 363 -16.40 10.86 -11.16
N TYR A 364 -15.22 11.45 -11.34
CA TYR A 364 -13.96 10.76 -11.01
C TYR A 364 -13.74 10.60 -9.51
N GLY A 365 -14.56 11.21 -8.65
CA GLY A 365 -14.57 10.99 -7.21
C GLY A 365 -13.53 11.80 -6.45
N SER A 366 -12.24 11.58 -6.70
CA SER A 366 -11.15 12.25 -5.97
C SER A 366 -10.03 12.77 -6.88
N TYR A 367 -9.21 13.67 -6.35
CA TYR A 367 -8.04 14.21 -7.06
C TYR A 367 -7.08 13.11 -7.54
N LEU A 368 -6.77 12.13 -6.69
CA LEU A 368 -5.91 11.02 -7.09
C LEU A 368 -6.54 10.14 -8.16
N ARG A 369 -7.84 9.84 -8.03
CA ARG A 369 -8.53 9.01 -9.01
C ARG A 369 -8.57 9.71 -10.37
N TRP A 370 -8.74 11.03 -10.37
CA TRP A 370 -8.59 11.84 -11.58
C TRP A 370 -7.18 11.74 -12.16
N LEU A 371 -6.12 11.92 -11.36
CA LEU A 371 -4.74 11.77 -11.83
C LEU A 371 -4.47 10.37 -12.39
N ASP A 372 -4.93 9.30 -11.72
CA ASP A 372 -4.80 7.93 -12.21
C ASP A 372 -5.50 7.74 -13.56
N VAL A 373 -6.74 8.25 -13.70
CA VAL A 373 -7.48 8.22 -14.98
C VAL A 373 -6.69 8.96 -16.06
N GLN A 374 -6.19 10.15 -15.75
CA GLN A 374 -5.41 10.96 -16.66
C GLN A 374 -4.14 10.24 -17.11
N THR A 375 -3.32 9.73 -16.19
CA THR A 375 -2.00 9.16 -16.50
C THR A 375 -2.06 7.74 -17.04
N GLN A 376 -2.99 6.90 -16.57
CA GLN A 376 -3.06 5.49 -16.96
C GLN A 376 -3.95 5.24 -18.17
N PHE A 377 -4.93 6.12 -18.45
CA PHE A 377 -5.93 5.86 -19.49
C PHE A 377 -5.98 6.95 -20.57
N LEU A 378 -6.04 8.23 -20.20
CA LEU A 378 -6.26 9.29 -21.18
C LEU A 378 -4.97 9.73 -21.89
N ILE A 379 -3.89 9.99 -21.15
CA ILE A 379 -2.60 10.40 -21.70
C ILE A 379 -2.03 9.34 -22.66
N PRO A 380 -1.95 8.03 -22.31
CA PRO A 380 -1.39 7.03 -23.21
C PRO A 380 -2.13 6.92 -24.55
N LYS A 381 -3.45 7.12 -24.55
CA LYS A 381 -4.25 7.15 -25.78
C LYS A 381 -3.87 8.32 -26.69
N VAL A 382 -3.80 9.53 -26.12
CA VAL A 382 -3.41 10.73 -26.88
C VAL A 382 -1.98 10.60 -27.39
N GLN A 383 -1.05 10.14 -26.54
CA GLN A 383 0.35 9.90 -26.93
C GLN A 383 0.46 8.87 -28.05
N GLY A 384 -0.31 7.77 -27.99
CA GLY A 384 -0.35 6.76 -29.05
C GLY A 384 -0.80 7.34 -30.39
N VAL A 385 -1.83 8.19 -30.40
CA VAL A 385 -2.28 8.89 -31.62
C VAL A 385 -1.20 9.85 -32.12
N VAL A 386 -0.60 10.66 -31.25
CA VAL A 386 0.46 11.60 -31.62
C VAL A 386 1.69 10.87 -32.19
N GLN A 387 2.11 9.76 -31.57
CA GLN A 387 3.23 8.96 -32.05
C GLN A 387 2.94 8.32 -33.41
N PHE A 388 1.71 7.85 -33.62
CA PHE A 388 1.28 7.33 -34.92
C PHE A 388 1.33 8.42 -36.00
N LEU A 389 0.78 9.60 -35.70
CA LEU A 389 0.75 10.74 -36.62
C LEU A 389 2.15 11.28 -36.94
N ALA A 390 3.08 11.24 -35.98
CA ALA A 390 4.47 11.64 -36.18
C ALA A 390 5.24 10.74 -37.18
N GLN A 391 4.72 9.54 -37.48
CA GLN A 391 5.28 8.63 -38.48
C GLN A 391 4.68 8.81 -39.88
N GLN A 392 3.67 9.68 -40.02
CA GLN A 392 3.01 9.95 -41.29
C GLN A 392 3.63 11.18 -41.97
N ASP A 393 3.54 11.23 -43.30
CA ASP A 393 3.93 12.40 -44.09
C ASP A 393 2.81 13.46 -44.04
N LEU A 394 2.87 14.33 -43.03
CA LEU A 394 1.86 15.36 -42.77
C LEU A 394 2.29 16.72 -43.32
N SER A 395 1.34 17.49 -43.85
CA SER A 395 1.59 18.89 -44.20
C SER A 395 1.76 19.77 -42.96
N ASP A 396 2.42 20.92 -43.11
CA ASP A 396 2.59 21.89 -42.01
C ASP A 396 1.26 22.32 -41.38
N GLU A 397 0.19 22.39 -42.16
CA GLU A 397 -1.15 22.70 -41.63
C GLU A 397 -1.69 21.57 -40.75
N MET A 398 -1.53 20.32 -41.17
CA MET A 398 -1.93 19.15 -40.39
C MET A 398 -1.12 19.05 -39.08
N ILE A 399 0.18 19.30 -39.14
CA ILE A 399 1.05 19.35 -37.94
C ILE A 399 0.54 20.41 -36.96
N ARG A 400 0.28 21.65 -37.43
CA ARG A 400 -0.27 22.71 -36.57
C ARG A 400 -1.60 22.33 -35.91
N ARG A 401 -2.46 21.58 -36.61
CA ARG A 401 -3.74 21.09 -36.06
C ARG A 401 -3.53 20.03 -34.98
N VAL A 402 -2.59 19.09 -35.18
CA VAL A 402 -2.22 18.11 -34.15
C VAL A 402 -1.67 18.82 -32.91
N GLU A 403 -0.77 19.80 -33.08
CA GLU A 403 -0.25 20.59 -31.96
C GLU A 403 -1.34 21.38 -31.24
N ALA A 404 -2.29 21.97 -31.97
CA ALA A 404 -3.43 22.67 -31.39
C ALA A 404 -4.32 21.73 -30.57
N HIS A 405 -4.57 20.52 -31.07
CA HIS A 405 -5.31 19.51 -30.32
C HIS A 405 -4.58 19.11 -29.04
N VAL A 406 -3.26 18.86 -29.10
CA VAL A 406 -2.45 18.54 -27.91
C VAL A 406 -2.53 19.66 -26.87
N ARG A 407 -2.47 20.94 -27.29
CA ARG A 407 -2.70 22.09 -26.39
C ARG A 407 -4.10 22.06 -25.77
N SER A 408 -5.16 21.84 -26.55
CA SER A 408 -6.53 21.74 -26.03
C SER A 408 -6.71 20.60 -25.02
N VAL A 409 -6.03 19.46 -25.22
CA VAL A 409 -5.99 18.35 -24.26
C VAL A 409 -5.34 18.81 -22.96
N GLN A 410 -4.15 19.42 -23.04
CA GLN A 410 -3.42 19.90 -21.87
C GLN A 410 -4.19 20.95 -21.09
N GLU A 411 -4.81 21.93 -21.76
CA GLU A 411 -5.62 22.97 -21.13
C GLU A 411 -6.87 22.39 -20.45
N SER A 412 -7.53 21.40 -21.08
CA SER A 412 -8.68 20.72 -20.49
C SER A 412 -8.30 19.91 -19.26
N PHE A 413 -7.20 19.15 -19.34
CA PHE A 413 -6.68 18.41 -18.19
C PHE A 413 -6.28 19.36 -17.06
N PHE A 414 -5.60 20.46 -17.34
CA PHE A 414 -5.26 21.46 -16.34
C PHE A 414 -6.51 22.03 -15.65
N ALA A 415 -7.53 22.41 -16.43
CA ALA A 415 -8.78 22.94 -15.88
C ALA A 415 -9.48 21.94 -14.95
N VAL A 416 -9.66 20.68 -15.39
CA VAL A 416 -10.27 19.62 -14.55
C VAL A 416 -9.42 19.34 -13.31
N THR A 417 -8.09 19.25 -13.48
CA THR A 417 -7.13 19.03 -12.38
C THR A 417 -7.27 20.12 -11.32
N SER A 418 -7.37 21.39 -11.72
CA SER A 418 -7.47 22.52 -10.78
C SER A 418 -8.71 22.44 -9.87
N VAL A 419 -9.85 21.93 -10.38
CA VAL A 419 -11.07 21.77 -9.58
C VAL A 419 -10.87 20.69 -8.52
N TYR A 420 -10.40 19.52 -8.94
CA TYR A 420 -10.17 18.40 -8.01
C TYR A 420 -9.07 18.71 -7.00
N GLN A 421 -8.00 19.39 -7.42
CA GLN A 421 -6.88 19.77 -6.56
C GLN A 421 -7.30 20.82 -5.53
N ALA A 422 -8.06 21.84 -5.93
CA ALA A 422 -8.57 22.86 -5.00
C ALA A 422 -9.48 22.25 -3.92
N GLU A 423 -10.36 21.32 -4.31
CA GLU A 423 -11.22 20.60 -3.36
C GLU A 423 -10.40 19.72 -2.42
N ALA A 424 -9.46 18.93 -2.94
CA ALA A 424 -8.59 18.08 -2.11
C ALA A 424 -7.72 18.91 -1.14
N SER A 425 -7.20 20.06 -1.57
CA SER A 425 -6.42 20.97 -0.72
C SER A 425 -7.27 21.56 0.41
N LYS A 426 -8.51 21.96 0.09
CA LYS A 426 -9.49 22.44 1.08
C LYS A 426 -9.80 21.35 2.11
N GLN A 427 -10.06 20.11 1.66
CA GLN A 427 -10.30 18.97 2.54
C GLN A 427 -9.10 18.67 3.46
N ALA A 428 -7.87 18.70 2.92
CA ALA A 428 -6.66 18.56 3.73
C ALA A 428 -6.55 19.66 4.79
N GLY A 429 -6.87 20.91 4.44
CA GLY A 429 -6.92 22.03 5.39
C GLY A 429 -7.93 21.84 6.53
N PHE A 430 -9.12 21.27 6.25
CA PHE A 430 -10.08 20.88 7.28
C PHE A 430 -9.56 19.74 8.15
N ALA A 431 -8.98 18.71 7.54
CA ALA A 431 -8.44 17.55 8.23
C ALA A 431 -7.37 17.95 9.26
N LYS A 432 -6.47 18.88 8.91
CA LYS A 432 -5.47 19.39 9.85
C LYS A 432 -6.10 20.01 11.09
N LYS A 433 -7.12 20.86 10.91
CA LYS A 433 -7.85 21.49 12.03
C LYS A 433 -8.58 20.47 12.88
N TRP A 434 -9.17 19.46 12.24
CA TRP A 434 -9.89 18.37 12.90
C TRP A 434 -8.96 17.52 13.79
N VAL A 435 -7.82 17.08 13.26
CA VAL A 435 -6.83 16.32 14.03
C VAL A 435 -6.25 17.17 15.18
N ALA A 436 -5.92 18.44 14.92
CA ALA A 436 -5.41 19.35 15.96
C ALA A 436 -6.44 19.62 17.07
N ALA A 437 -7.73 19.58 16.75
CA ALA A 437 -8.79 19.69 17.73
C ALA A 437 -8.92 18.42 18.58
N ALA A 438 -8.66 17.24 18.02
CA ALA A 438 -8.68 15.97 18.75
C ALA A 438 -7.54 15.90 19.78
N ASP A 439 -6.31 16.22 19.38
CA ASP A 439 -5.13 16.21 20.25
C ASP A 439 -4.13 17.30 19.81
N ARG A 440 -3.69 18.11 20.77
CA ARG A 440 -2.73 19.21 20.48
C ARG A 440 -1.39 18.68 20.00
N ASP A 441 -0.97 17.52 20.50
CA ASP A 441 0.28 16.89 20.09
C ASP A 441 0.21 16.46 18.62
N TRP A 442 -0.90 15.82 18.23
CA TRP A 442 -1.15 15.39 16.85
C TRP A 442 -1.28 16.57 15.89
N GLY A 443 -1.70 17.75 16.40
CA GLY A 443 -1.79 19.00 15.66
C GLY A 443 -0.49 19.76 15.43
N SER A 444 0.61 19.35 16.09
CA SER A 444 1.90 20.07 16.04
C SER A 444 2.68 19.95 14.71
N PRO A 445 2.53 18.89 13.89
CA PRO A 445 3.19 18.79 12.60
C PRO A 445 2.66 19.72 11.51
N LYS A 446 3.44 19.87 10.43
CA LYS A 446 3.16 20.83 9.36
C LYS A 446 2.19 20.26 8.33
N THR A 447 2.41 19.00 7.94
CA THR A 447 1.68 18.32 6.88
C THR A 447 0.67 17.34 7.46
N LEU A 448 -0.43 17.09 6.75
CA LEU A 448 -1.44 16.13 7.19
C LEU A 448 -0.87 14.71 7.31
N SER A 449 0.11 14.35 6.47
CA SER A 449 0.81 13.07 6.54
C SER A 449 1.61 12.93 7.83
N GLN A 450 2.37 13.97 8.22
CA GLN A 450 3.08 13.97 9.50
C GLN A 450 2.11 13.89 10.68
N MET A 451 0.98 14.61 10.62
CA MET A 451 -0.06 14.56 11.67
C MET A 451 -0.67 13.15 11.81
N ALA A 452 -0.94 12.47 10.68
CA ALA A 452 -1.43 11.09 10.67
C ALA A 452 -0.38 10.12 11.23
N ILE A 453 0.87 10.22 10.77
CA ILE A 453 1.98 9.41 11.29
C ILE A 453 2.14 9.63 12.80
N ARG A 454 2.06 10.88 13.27
CA ARG A 454 2.17 11.25 14.68
C ARG A 454 1.06 10.62 15.54
N ALA A 455 -0.19 10.73 15.10
CA ALA A 455 -1.32 10.13 15.80
C ALA A 455 -1.14 8.62 16.00
N ILE A 456 -0.71 7.92 14.95
CA ILE A 456 -0.50 6.47 14.97
C ILE A 456 0.73 6.12 15.83
N ARG A 457 1.89 6.70 15.55
CA ARG A 457 3.14 6.35 16.26
C ARG A 457 3.13 6.77 17.72
N SER A 458 2.34 7.76 18.14
CA SER A 458 2.20 8.14 19.56
C SER A 458 1.21 7.25 20.32
N THR A 459 0.56 6.30 19.63
CA THR A 459 -0.38 5.37 20.28
C THR A 459 0.41 4.21 20.93
N PRO A 460 0.19 3.92 22.22
CA PRO A 460 0.87 2.83 22.92
C PRO A 460 0.69 1.48 22.23
N GLY A 461 1.78 0.69 22.16
CA GLY A 461 1.78 -0.65 21.54
C GLY A 461 2.10 -0.66 20.04
N ILE A 462 2.16 0.49 19.37
CA ILE A 462 2.57 0.57 17.95
C ILE A 462 4.10 0.51 17.84
N THR A 463 4.60 -0.47 17.09
CA THR A 463 6.04 -0.59 16.82
C THR A 463 6.47 0.33 15.68
N THR A 464 5.86 0.18 14.51
CA THR A 464 6.27 0.89 13.29
C THR A 464 5.08 1.27 12.41
N VAL A 465 5.10 2.49 11.89
CA VAL A 465 4.12 2.98 10.90
C VAL A 465 4.68 2.80 9.49
N LEU A 466 4.06 1.98 8.65
CA LEU A 466 4.53 1.67 7.29
C LEU A 466 4.06 2.73 6.29
N VAL A 467 5.00 3.51 5.75
CA VAL A 467 4.70 4.59 4.81
C VAL A 467 5.23 4.25 3.42
N GLY A 468 4.37 4.40 2.40
CA GLY A 468 4.74 4.22 0.99
C GLY A 468 5.56 5.39 0.44
N MET A 469 6.83 5.48 0.84
CA MET A 469 7.74 6.59 0.52
C MET A 469 8.34 6.46 -0.90
N ARG A 470 7.51 6.53 -1.94
CA ARG A 470 7.92 6.30 -3.33
C ARG A 470 8.77 7.40 -3.98
N GLN A 471 9.02 8.50 -3.27
CA GLN A 471 9.77 9.64 -3.78
C GLN A 471 10.61 10.25 -2.66
N ASP A 472 11.68 10.94 -3.04
CA ASP A 472 12.60 11.63 -2.12
C ASP A 472 11.89 12.55 -1.12
N SER A 473 10.92 13.33 -1.58
CA SER A 473 10.12 14.23 -0.75
C SER A 473 9.25 13.49 0.28
N TYR A 474 8.78 12.28 -0.04
CA TYR A 474 7.97 11.49 0.89
C TYR A 474 8.84 10.90 2.00
N VAL A 475 10.08 10.54 1.66
CA VAL A 475 11.08 10.09 2.63
C VAL A 475 11.41 11.23 3.60
N GLU A 476 11.63 12.44 3.10
CA GLU A 476 11.93 13.59 3.96
C GLU A 476 10.75 13.98 4.86
N ASP A 477 9.52 14.01 4.33
CA ASP A 477 8.33 14.33 5.13
C ASP A 477 8.15 13.35 6.29
N ALA A 478 8.32 12.05 6.03
CA ALA A 478 8.21 11.01 7.03
C ALA A 478 9.37 11.02 8.03
N LEU A 479 10.60 11.29 7.59
CA LEU A 479 11.77 11.42 8.46
C LEU A 479 11.70 12.67 9.34
N GLU A 480 11.18 13.80 8.84
CA GLU A 480 10.98 15.01 9.65
C GLU A 480 10.04 14.72 10.83
N GLU A 481 8.97 13.95 10.64
CA GLU A 481 8.14 13.50 11.76
C GLU A 481 8.85 12.44 12.60
N CYS A 482 9.58 11.51 11.97
CA CYS A 482 10.24 10.44 12.71
C CYS A 482 11.27 10.96 13.72
N ARG A 483 11.86 12.12 13.43
CA ARG A 483 12.83 12.79 14.29
C ARG A 483 12.22 13.57 15.45
N ARG A 484 10.89 13.74 15.46
CA ARG A 484 10.21 14.44 16.54
C ARG A 484 9.92 13.46 17.67
N PRO A 485 10.30 13.79 18.92
CA PRO A 485 9.91 13.00 20.07
C PRO A 485 8.39 12.84 20.15
N VAL A 486 7.96 11.66 20.58
CA VAL A 486 6.56 11.33 20.87
C VAL A 486 6.48 10.64 22.22
N ASP A 487 5.41 10.90 22.94
CA ASP A 487 5.04 10.12 24.12
C ASP A 487 4.20 8.93 23.67
N GLN A 488 4.74 7.72 23.84
CA GLN A 488 4.09 6.44 23.55
C GLN A 488 3.55 5.74 24.81
N GLU A 489 3.70 6.34 26.00
CA GLU A 489 3.25 5.75 27.27
C GLU A 489 1.84 6.22 27.64
N SER A 490 1.52 7.48 27.32
CA SER A 490 0.20 8.04 27.60
C SER A 490 -0.92 7.35 26.81
N ASP A 491 -2.02 7.02 27.50
CA ASP A 491 -3.23 6.50 26.85
C ASP A 491 -3.83 7.55 25.89
N ARG A 492 -3.94 7.17 24.61
CA ARG A 492 -4.50 7.99 23.53
C ARG A 492 -5.94 7.64 23.17
N ALA A 493 -6.58 6.68 23.85
CA ALA A 493 -7.95 6.25 23.52
C ALA A 493 -8.96 7.41 23.58
N GLY A 494 -8.77 8.38 24.48
CA GLY A 494 -9.59 9.60 24.54
C GLY A 494 -9.45 10.48 23.29
N SER A 495 -8.22 10.67 22.80
CA SER A 495 -7.93 11.44 21.59
C SER A 495 -8.53 10.76 20.35
N TRP A 496 -8.40 9.43 20.25
CA TRP A 496 -9.04 8.66 19.18
C TRP A 496 -10.56 8.73 19.22
N ARG A 497 -11.19 8.62 20.39
CA ARG A 497 -12.66 8.79 20.52
C ARG A 497 -13.13 10.17 20.06
N LYS A 498 -12.43 11.22 20.51
CA LYS A 498 -12.74 12.60 20.11
C LYS A 498 -12.61 12.80 18.59
N LEU A 499 -11.60 12.18 17.98
CA LEU A 499 -11.39 12.21 16.54
C LEU A 499 -12.60 11.60 15.80
N THR A 500 -13.05 10.41 16.22
CA THR A 500 -14.20 9.70 15.63
C THR A 500 -15.53 10.45 15.79
N GLU A 501 -15.80 11.00 16.97
CA GLU A 501 -17.04 11.73 17.26
C GLU A 501 -17.18 13.01 16.42
N THR A 502 -16.04 13.56 15.97
CA THR A 502 -15.96 14.83 15.24
C THR A 502 -15.58 14.67 13.77
N ILE A 503 -15.72 13.45 13.20
CA ILE A 503 -15.44 13.20 11.77
C ILE A 503 -16.19 14.24 10.92
N PRO A 504 -15.48 14.96 10.01
CA PRO A 504 -16.08 15.93 9.12
C PRO A 504 -17.21 15.36 8.25
N ASP A 505 -18.29 16.12 8.07
CA ASP A 505 -19.50 15.66 7.36
C ASP A 505 -19.26 15.22 5.91
N PHE A 506 -18.22 15.74 5.24
CA PHE A 506 -17.88 15.32 3.87
C PHE A 506 -17.18 13.96 3.78
N TRP A 507 -16.84 13.36 4.93
CA TRP A 507 -16.31 12.00 5.09
C TRP A 507 -17.24 11.09 5.89
N ARG A 508 -18.42 11.58 6.29
CA ARG A 508 -19.52 10.73 6.73
C ARG A 508 -20.31 10.30 5.51
#